data_AF-A0A2I1M7M8-F1
#
_entry.id   AF-A0A2I1M7M8-F1
#
_cell.length_a   1.000
_cell.length_b   1.000
_cell.length_c   1.000
_cell.angle_alpha   90.00
_cell.angle_beta   90.00
_cell.angle_gamma   90.00
#
_symmetry.space_group_name_H-M   'P 1'
#
loop_
_entity.id
_entity.type
_entity.pdbx_description
1 polymer ?
#
loop_
_entity_poly.entity_id
_entity_poly.type
_entity_poly.pdbx_seq_one_letter_code
_entity_poly.pdbx_strand_id
1 'polypeptide(L)'
;MKSSRSTSKSSRHFNSYRPLGIIRSLKIELSVLIILDTFFAFVFAWGLLKLGISGWIALPITLAIALSVTYLFAQGLTAPLREIRDAAESLTQGDYTKRVSMALESNDEIGQLSRSFNVMADELEHADQMRRDLIANVSHELRTPVSALQALVENMADGVVEPTPANLEGILSQTQRLSDLIAFLLDLSRMEAGAASLEITRFNVRDFLDDVIAPLEIADGSHNHHVSLDVPPALWMDGDEDRLRQLFTNIIANALKHSADNTSILVEAHEDLRVGCVVTNVVNFGSQIAPEDRSDIFRRYVKGHRNRPGTMSGGTGLGLSISRWAAGLHGGTVKVVDDIRGVNFEITLPQYHNNSTK
;
A
#
# COMPACT_ATOMS: atom_id res chain seq x y z
N MET A 1 -5.82 28.18 -16.60
CA MET A 1 -6.18 28.06 -18.03
C MET A 1 -5.00 28.48 -18.90
N LYS A 2 -4.12 27.54 -19.26
CA LYS A 2 -3.14 27.67 -20.34
C LYS A 2 -2.99 26.27 -20.95
N SER A 3 -3.52 26.14 -22.15
CA SER A 3 -3.54 24.91 -22.95
C SER A 3 -2.14 24.64 -23.50
N SER A 4 -1.51 23.54 -23.10
CA SER A 4 -0.40 22.95 -23.86
C SER A 4 -0.93 21.78 -24.68
N ARG A 5 -1.09 22.04 -25.98
CA ARG A 5 -1.15 20.98 -27.00
C ARG A 5 0.22 20.31 -27.03
N SER A 6 0.33 19.11 -26.46
CA SER A 6 1.46 18.21 -26.74
C SER A 6 1.05 17.28 -27.86
N THR A 7 1.79 17.40 -28.96
CA THR A 7 1.65 16.68 -30.21
C THR A 7 1.89 15.18 -30.02
N SER A 8 0.87 14.37 -30.32
CA SER A 8 1.01 12.94 -30.61
C SER A 8 1.94 12.76 -31.81
N LYS A 9 3.22 12.48 -31.54
CA LYS A 9 4.16 11.99 -32.54
C LYS A 9 3.96 10.47 -32.65
N SER A 10 3.27 10.09 -33.72
CA SER A 10 3.29 8.79 -34.36
C SER A 10 4.64 8.07 -34.22
N SER A 11 4.74 7.10 -33.31
CA SER A 11 5.83 6.13 -33.25
C SER A 11 5.61 5.05 -34.31
N ARG A 12 5.94 5.38 -35.57
CA ARG A 12 6.20 4.40 -36.61
C ARG A 12 7.68 4.05 -36.59
N HIS A 13 7.96 2.76 -36.77
CA HIS A 13 9.25 2.09 -36.89
C HIS A 13 10.00 1.82 -35.58
N PHE A 14 9.94 0.57 -35.12
CA PHE A 14 11.10 -0.26 -34.76
C PHE A 14 10.65 -1.73 -34.62
N ASN A 15 10.19 -2.35 -35.71
CA ASN A 15 9.89 -3.79 -35.71
C ASN A 15 10.96 -4.58 -36.49
N SER A 16 12.24 -4.28 -36.23
CA SER A 16 13.35 -4.73 -37.10
C SER A 16 14.53 -5.31 -36.34
N TYR A 17 14.29 -5.96 -35.20
CA TYR A 17 15.35 -6.64 -34.46
C TYR A 17 15.13 -8.15 -34.30
N ARG A 18 14.21 -8.81 -35.02
CA ARG A 18 14.15 -10.28 -35.03
C ARG A 18 13.88 -10.90 -36.41
N PRO A 19 14.63 -11.94 -36.80
CA PRO A 19 14.41 -12.64 -38.06
C PRO A 19 13.21 -13.61 -38.07
N LEU A 20 12.84 -14.20 -36.92
CA LEU A 20 11.84 -15.29 -36.87
C LEU A 20 10.61 -14.95 -36.03
N GLY A 21 10.73 -14.59 -34.74
CA GLY A 21 9.63 -13.97 -33.96
C GLY A 21 8.34 -14.79 -33.78
N ILE A 22 8.31 -16.04 -34.25
CA ILE A 22 7.13 -16.91 -34.32
C ILE A 22 7.02 -17.84 -33.11
N ILE A 23 8.14 -18.12 -32.43
CA ILE A 23 8.24 -19.20 -31.43
C ILE A 23 8.40 -18.60 -30.03
N ARG A 24 7.62 -19.13 -29.07
CA ARG A 24 7.64 -18.67 -27.68
C ARG A 24 8.90 -19.06 -26.90
N SER A 25 9.64 -20.06 -27.39
CA SER A 25 10.87 -20.53 -26.74
C SER A 25 12.13 -20.23 -27.52
N LEU A 26 13.03 -19.47 -26.90
CA LEU A 26 14.36 -19.14 -27.41
C LEU A 26 15.19 -20.36 -27.76
N LYS A 27 15.12 -21.42 -26.95
CA LYS A 27 15.83 -22.68 -27.23
C LYS A 27 15.34 -23.31 -28.53
N ILE A 28 14.03 -23.27 -28.77
CA ILE A 28 13.43 -23.82 -29.99
C ILE A 28 13.77 -22.90 -31.17
N GLU A 29 13.68 -21.58 -31.02
CA GLU A 29 14.02 -20.62 -32.06
C GLU A 29 15.49 -20.75 -32.51
N LEU A 30 16.42 -20.88 -31.56
CA LEU A 30 17.83 -21.18 -31.82
C LEU A 30 18.03 -22.54 -32.52
N SER A 31 17.31 -23.58 -32.08
CA SER A 31 17.41 -24.90 -32.70
C SER A 31 16.91 -24.88 -34.15
N VAL A 32 15.80 -24.19 -34.41
CA VAL A 32 15.25 -24.00 -35.76
C VAL A 32 16.20 -23.19 -36.64
N LEU A 33 16.81 -22.12 -36.09
CA LEU A 33 17.82 -21.34 -36.80
C LEU A 33 19.00 -22.22 -37.22
N ILE A 34 19.57 -23.00 -36.31
CA ILE A 34 20.73 -23.88 -36.60
C ILE A 34 20.37 -24.91 -37.67
N ILE A 35 19.17 -25.52 -37.58
CA ILE A 35 18.71 -26.51 -38.56
C ILE A 35 18.53 -25.87 -39.94
N LEU A 36 17.86 -24.72 -40.02
CA LEU A 36 17.63 -24.01 -41.28
C LEU A 36 18.95 -23.52 -41.88
N ASP A 37 19.83 -22.93 -41.07
CA ASP A 37 21.12 -22.42 -41.53
C ASP A 37 22.00 -23.56 -42.07
N THR A 38 22.05 -24.69 -41.36
CA THR A 38 22.77 -25.89 -41.83
C THR A 38 22.17 -26.44 -43.13
N PHE A 39 20.84 -26.52 -43.23
CA PHE A 39 20.15 -27.01 -44.42
C PHE A 39 20.37 -26.09 -45.63
N PHE A 40 20.21 -24.78 -45.47
CA PHE A 40 20.41 -23.81 -46.54
C PHE A 40 21.87 -23.73 -46.96
N ALA A 41 22.82 -23.78 -46.01
CA ALA A 41 24.24 -23.85 -46.33
C ALA A 41 24.56 -25.08 -47.18
N PHE A 42 24.01 -26.25 -46.83
CA PHE A 42 24.17 -27.48 -47.61
C PHE A 42 23.57 -27.37 -49.02
N VAL A 43 22.32 -26.93 -49.13
CA VAL A 43 21.63 -26.77 -50.43
C VAL A 43 22.34 -25.75 -51.32
N PHE A 44 22.79 -24.64 -50.73
CA PHE A 44 23.50 -23.59 -51.45
C PHE A 44 24.87 -24.08 -51.94
N ALA A 45 25.64 -24.75 -51.08
CA ALA A 45 26.92 -25.36 -51.46
C ALA A 45 26.75 -26.40 -52.57
N TRP A 46 25.76 -27.29 -52.44
CA TRP A 46 25.44 -28.29 -53.46
C TRP A 46 25.04 -27.67 -54.80
N GLY A 47 24.25 -26.59 -54.77
CA GLY A 47 23.85 -25.83 -55.96
C GLY A 47 25.03 -25.15 -56.66
N LEU A 48 25.93 -24.50 -55.91
CA LEU A 48 27.14 -23.88 -56.46
C LEU A 48 28.04 -24.92 -57.15
N LEU A 49 28.21 -26.10 -56.54
CA LEU A 49 28.97 -27.20 -57.14
C LEU A 49 28.31 -27.71 -58.44
N LYS A 50 26.98 -27.78 -58.49
CA LYS A 50 26.23 -28.17 -59.70
C LYS A 50 26.36 -27.14 -60.84
N LEU A 51 26.56 -25.87 -60.51
CA LEU A 51 26.83 -24.80 -61.48
C LEU A 51 28.30 -24.77 -61.96
N GLY A 52 29.14 -25.70 -61.51
CA GLY A 52 30.54 -25.79 -61.92
C GLY A 52 31.49 -24.86 -61.14
N ILE A 53 31.02 -24.23 -60.07
CA ILE A 53 31.87 -23.40 -59.20
C ILE A 53 32.79 -24.31 -58.39
N SER A 54 34.08 -23.98 -58.35
CA SER A 54 35.08 -24.73 -57.56
C SER A 54 34.70 -24.76 -56.07
N GLY A 55 34.84 -25.92 -55.43
CA GLY A 55 34.55 -26.10 -54.00
C GLY A 55 35.33 -25.14 -53.09
N TRP A 56 36.54 -24.74 -53.51
CA TRP A 56 37.36 -23.76 -52.79
C TRP A 56 36.76 -22.35 -52.76
N ILE A 57 35.91 -22.01 -53.73
CA ILE A 57 35.19 -20.72 -53.79
C ILE A 57 33.80 -20.86 -53.17
N ALA A 58 33.12 -21.99 -53.41
CA ALA A 58 31.78 -22.21 -52.88
C ALA A 58 31.75 -22.24 -51.34
N LEU A 59 32.72 -22.91 -50.71
CA LEU A 59 32.80 -23.06 -49.26
C LEU A 59 32.87 -21.71 -48.50
N PRO A 60 33.81 -20.78 -48.78
CA PRO A 60 33.87 -19.51 -48.06
C PRO A 60 32.63 -18.63 -48.29
N ILE A 61 32.01 -18.68 -49.48
CA ILE A 61 30.78 -17.91 -49.75
C ILE A 61 29.62 -18.44 -48.89
N THR A 62 29.42 -19.77 -48.87
CA THR A 62 28.36 -20.38 -48.05
C THR A 62 28.55 -20.09 -46.57
N LEU A 63 29.79 -20.18 -46.07
CA LEU A 63 30.13 -19.88 -44.69
C LEU A 63 29.89 -18.41 -44.32
N ALA A 64 30.26 -17.48 -45.21
CA ALA A 64 30.04 -16.05 -44.99
C ALA A 64 28.55 -15.69 -44.88
N ILE A 65 27.69 -16.33 -45.69
CA ILE A 65 26.23 -16.15 -45.62
C ILE A 65 25.69 -16.71 -44.29
N ALA A 66 26.06 -17.93 -43.93
CA ALA A 66 25.62 -18.56 -42.68
C ALA A 66 26.01 -17.73 -41.44
N LEU A 67 27.26 -17.26 -41.40
CA LEU A 67 27.75 -16.37 -40.34
C LEU A 67 27.01 -15.03 -40.30
N SER A 68 26.67 -14.46 -41.46
CA SER A 68 25.92 -13.21 -41.54
C SER A 68 24.51 -13.37 -40.98
N VAL A 69 23.80 -14.45 -41.34
CA VAL A 69 22.46 -14.77 -40.80
C VAL A 69 22.52 -14.97 -39.29
N THR A 70 23.49 -15.76 -38.82
CA THR A 70 23.70 -16.01 -37.39
C THR A 70 23.99 -14.71 -36.62
N TYR A 71 24.83 -13.82 -37.17
CA TYR A 71 25.16 -12.53 -36.55
C TYR A 71 23.94 -11.61 -36.42
N LEU A 72 23.12 -11.50 -37.46
CA LEU A 72 21.89 -10.71 -37.44
C LEU A 72 20.90 -11.23 -36.39
N PHE A 73 20.76 -12.55 -36.28
CA PHE A 73 19.93 -13.16 -35.24
C PHE A 73 20.48 -12.87 -33.83
N ALA A 74 21.80 -12.99 -33.62
CA ALA A 74 22.44 -12.72 -32.34
C ALA A 74 22.27 -11.25 -31.89
N GLN A 75 22.37 -10.28 -32.82
CA GLN A 75 22.09 -8.87 -32.52
C GLN A 75 20.66 -8.68 -32.00
N GLY A 76 19.69 -9.38 -32.59
CA GLY A 76 18.29 -9.33 -32.20
C GLY A 76 17.96 -9.81 -30.79
N LEU A 77 18.76 -10.75 -30.27
CA LEU A 77 18.64 -11.26 -28.90
C LEU A 77 19.43 -10.42 -27.90
N THR A 78 20.62 -9.98 -28.29
CA THR A 78 21.56 -9.31 -27.37
C THR A 78 21.12 -7.89 -27.04
N ALA A 79 20.50 -7.17 -27.98
CA ALA A 79 20.09 -5.78 -27.77
C ALA A 79 19.05 -5.62 -26.64
N PRO A 80 17.92 -6.37 -26.60
CA PRO A 80 16.98 -6.30 -25.47
C PRO A 80 17.59 -6.70 -24.13
N LEU A 81 18.46 -7.72 -24.11
CA LEU A 81 19.13 -8.14 -22.87
C LEU A 81 20.06 -7.06 -22.32
N ARG A 82 20.74 -6.32 -23.20
CA ARG A 82 21.57 -5.18 -22.81
C ARG A 82 20.75 -4.04 -22.22
N GLU A 83 19.58 -3.73 -22.78
CA GLU A 83 18.67 -2.72 -22.20
C GLU A 83 18.16 -3.12 -20.83
N ILE A 84 17.75 -4.38 -20.64
CA ILE A 84 17.33 -4.88 -19.32
C ILE A 84 18.47 -4.75 -18.30
N ARG A 85 19.69 -5.11 -18.69
CA ARG A 85 20.88 -4.95 -17.84
C ARG A 85 21.11 -3.49 -17.46
N ASP A 86 21.12 -2.59 -18.45
CA ASP A 86 21.41 -1.17 -18.23
C ASP A 86 20.30 -0.49 -17.39
N ALA A 87 19.04 -0.92 -17.57
CA ALA A 87 17.92 -0.50 -16.73
C ALA A 87 18.06 -1.05 -15.30
N ALA A 88 18.46 -2.32 -15.13
CA ALA A 88 18.72 -2.91 -13.82
C ALA A 88 19.86 -2.18 -13.07
N GLU A 89 20.93 -1.81 -13.78
CA GLU A 89 22.02 -1.02 -13.20
C GLU A 89 21.52 0.36 -12.75
N SER A 90 20.63 0.99 -13.51
CA SER A 90 19.98 2.25 -13.13
C SER A 90 19.10 2.11 -11.88
N LEU A 91 18.36 0.99 -11.76
CA LEU A 91 17.58 0.69 -10.55
C LEU A 91 18.45 0.61 -9.31
N THR A 92 19.64 0.00 -9.40
CA THR A 92 20.58 -0.07 -8.26
C THR A 92 21.12 1.30 -7.84
N GLN A 93 21.09 2.28 -8.74
CA GLN A 93 21.47 3.67 -8.47
C GLN A 93 20.29 4.51 -7.96
N GLY A 94 19.10 3.92 -7.80
CA GLY A 94 17.89 4.58 -7.31
C GLY A 94 17.06 5.29 -8.39
N ASP A 95 17.34 5.08 -9.67
CA ASP A 95 16.49 5.56 -10.76
C ASP A 95 15.43 4.51 -11.12
N TYR A 96 14.28 4.59 -10.44
CA TYR A 96 13.13 3.70 -10.65
C TYR A 96 12.27 4.06 -11.86
N THR A 97 12.59 5.13 -12.59
CA THR A 97 11.76 5.60 -13.73
C THR A 97 12.10 4.89 -15.04
N LYS A 98 13.23 4.17 -15.09
CA LYS A 98 13.65 3.43 -16.27
C LYS A 98 12.69 2.29 -16.57
N ARG A 99 12.37 2.11 -17.85
CA ARG A 99 11.52 1.04 -18.36
C ARG A 99 12.18 0.41 -19.58
N VAL A 100 11.99 -0.89 -19.73
CA VAL A 100 12.46 -1.67 -20.87
C VAL A 100 11.36 -1.67 -21.92
N SER A 101 11.71 -1.36 -23.17
CA SER A 101 10.74 -1.15 -24.24
C SER A 101 10.94 -2.07 -25.45
N MET A 102 12.17 -2.51 -25.74
CA MET A 102 12.49 -3.15 -27.02
C MET A 102 11.81 -4.51 -27.25
N ALA A 103 11.47 -5.25 -26.19
CA ALA A 103 10.89 -6.58 -26.30
C ALA A 103 9.49 -6.74 -25.70
N LEU A 104 8.79 -5.63 -25.38
CA LEU A 104 7.46 -5.70 -24.75
C LEU A 104 6.42 -6.45 -25.57
N GLU A 105 6.45 -6.27 -26.90
CA GLU A 105 5.54 -6.94 -27.84
C GLU A 105 5.98 -8.38 -28.16
N SER A 106 7.13 -8.82 -27.63
CA SER A 106 7.63 -10.16 -27.87
C SER A 106 6.84 -11.19 -27.05
N ASN A 107 6.47 -12.28 -27.71
CA ASN A 107 5.74 -13.41 -27.11
C ASN A 107 6.65 -14.53 -26.61
N ASP A 108 7.95 -14.25 -26.47
CA ASP A 108 8.97 -15.18 -26.01
C ASP A 108 9.39 -14.94 -24.54
N GLU A 109 10.38 -15.68 -24.07
CA GLU A 109 10.89 -15.53 -22.71
C GLU A 109 11.54 -14.16 -22.46
N ILE A 110 12.15 -13.52 -23.47
CA ILE A 110 12.69 -12.16 -23.32
C ILE A 110 11.57 -11.15 -23.14
N GLY A 111 10.47 -11.25 -23.90
CA GLY A 111 9.31 -10.37 -23.70
C GLY A 111 8.65 -10.60 -22.35
N GLN A 112 8.58 -11.86 -21.88
CA GLN A 112 8.12 -12.15 -20.53
C GLN A 112 9.04 -11.52 -19.47
N LEU A 113 10.36 -11.62 -19.64
CA LEU A 113 11.34 -10.99 -18.76
C LEU A 113 11.20 -9.46 -18.74
N SER A 114 11.03 -8.82 -19.91
CA SER A 114 10.82 -7.37 -20.00
C SER A 114 9.54 -6.93 -19.28
N ARG A 115 8.44 -7.68 -19.42
CA ARG A 115 7.19 -7.41 -18.69
C ARG A 115 7.36 -7.56 -17.19
N SER A 116 7.95 -8.66 -16.73
CA SER A 116 8.22 -8.89 -15.30
C SER A 116 9.15 -7.82 -14.71
N PHE A 117 10.18 -7.41 -15.46
CA PHE A 117 11.07 -6.32 -15.06
C PHE A 117 10.32 -5.01 -14.88
N ASN A 118 9.46 -4.63 -15.84
CA ASN A 118 8.70 -3.39 -15.74
C ASN A 118 7.68 -3.41 -14.60
N VAL A 119 7.06 -4.57 -14.30
CA VAL A 119 6.19 -4.73 -13.12
C VAL A 119 6.99 -4.49 -11.83
N MET A 120 8.16 -5.13 -11.69
CA MET A 120 9.04 -4.94 -10.53
C MET A 120 9.49 -3.47 -10.40
N ALA A 121 9.87 -2.82 -11.51
CA ALA A 121 10.27 -1.42 -11.51
C ALA A 121 9.11 -0.51 -11.09
N ASP A 122 7.88 -0.82 -11.49
CA ASP A 122 6.68 -0.10 -11.09
C ASP A 122 6.41 -0.24 -9.59
N GLU A 123 6.45 -1.46 -9.06
CA GLU A 123 6.30 -1.72 -7.62
C GLU A 123 7.35 -0.96 -6.79
N LEU A 124 8.60 -0.94 -7.26
CA LEU A 124 9.70 -0.28 -6.58
C LEU A 124 9.58 1.25 -6.63
N GLU A 125 9.15 1.81 -7.76
CA GLU A 125 8.85 3.25 -7.88
C GLU A 125 7.70 3.66 -6.95
N HIS A 126 6.62 2.87 -6.90
CA HIS A 126 5.49 3.12 -6.00
C HIS A 126 5.92 3.05 -4.53
N ALA A 127 6.74 2.07 -4.15
CA ALA A 127 7.27 1.94 -2.79
C ALA A 127 8.17 3.13 -2.42
N ASP A 128 9.05 3.57 -3.32
CA ASP A 128 9.91 4.74 -3.09
C ASP A 128 9.10 6.03 -2.98
N GLN A 129 8.10 6.22 -3.84
CA GLN A 129 7.21 7.36 -3.78
C GLN A 129 6.43 7.40 -2.46
N MET A 130 5.87 6.25 -2.03
CA MET A 130 5.17 6.13 -0.75
C MET A 130 6.09 6.45 0.42
N ARG A 131 7.34 5.96 0.41
CA ARG A 131 8.35 6.29 1.42
C ARG A 131 8.64 7.80 1.47
N ARG A 132 8.83 8.44 0.32
CA ARG A 132 9.11 9.90 0.24
C ARG A 132 7.92 10.71 0.75
N ASP A 133 6.72 10.34 0.34
CA ASP A 133 5.49 11.01 0.78
C ASP A 133 5.28 10.83 2.28
N LEU A 134 5.57 9.64 2.83
CA LEU A 134 5.54 9.40 4.27
C LEU A 134 6.52 10.33 4.99
N ILE A 135 7.79 10.38 4.57
CA ILE A 135 8.81 11.23 5.20
C ILE A 135 8.43 12.71 5.13
N ALA A 136 7.94 13.18 3.98
CA ALA A 136 7.51 14.56 3.80
C ALA A 136 6.33 14.91 4.71
N ASN A 137 5.32 14.04 4.75
CA ASN A 137 4.14 14.23 5.60
C ASN A 137 4.51 14.18 7.08
N VAL A 138 5.32 13.22 7.52
CA VAL A 138 5.82 13.13 8.90
C VAL A 138 6.54 14.40 9.31
N SER A 139 7.44 14.88 8.44
CA SER A 139 8.21 16.10 8.71
C SER A 139 7.29 17.32 8.87
N HIS A 140 6.24 17.41 8.05
CA HIS A 140 5.26 18.49 8.14
C HIS A 140 4.43 18.41 9.43
N GLU A 141 3.90 17.22 9.74
CA GLU A 141 3.05 16.98 10.91
C GLU A 141 3.79 17.12 12.24
N LEU A 142 5.10 16.86 12.28
CA LEU A 142 5.92 17.12 13.47
C LEU A 142 6.30 18.60 13.59
N ARG A 143 6.60 19.28 12.48
CA ARG A 143 7.07 20.67 12.51
C ARG A 143 6.05 21.61 13.15
N THR A 144 4.77 21.52 12.76
CA THR A 144 3.73 22.44 13.23
C THR A 144 3.53 22.43 14.76
N PRO A 145 3.27 21.29 15.44
CA PRO A 145 3.12 21.26 16.89
C PRO A 145 4.43 21.60 17.62
N VAL A 146 5.59 21.21 17.09
CA VAL A 146 6.89 21.56 17.67
C VAL A 146 7.14 23.07 17.62
N SER A 147 6.89 23.72 16.48
CA SER A 147 7.04 25.18 16.37
C SER A 147 6.04 25.93 17.26
N ALA A 148 4.80 25.43 17.40
CA ALA A 148 3.82 26.02 18.31
C ALA A 148 4.23 25.88 19.78
N LEU A 149 4.71 24.70 20.19
CA LEU A 149 5.26 24.45 21.52
C LEU A 149 6.46 25.35 21.80
N GLN A 150 7.40 25.45 20.85
CA GLN A 150 8.59 26.28 20.98
C GLN A 150 8.20 27.75 21.16
N ALA A 151 7.31 28.28 20.32
CA ALA A 151 6.86 29.67 20.44
C ALA A 151 6.16 29.95 21.78
N LEU A 152 5.35 29.01 22.29
CA LEU A 152 4.69 29.17 23.58
C LEU A 152 5.72 29.20 24.72
N VAL A 153 6.68 28.28 24.71
CA VAL A 153 7.74 28.20 25.74
C VAL A 153 8.69 29.41 25.67
N GLU A 154 9.05 29.88 24.48
CA GLU A 154 9.85 31.10 24.27
C GLU A 154 9.13 32.33 24.82
N ASN A 155 7.84 32.51 24.50
CA ASN A 155 7.05 33.61 25.04
C ASN A 155 6.92 33.56 26.58
N MET A 156 6.91 32.36 27.16
CA MET A 156 6.92 32.19 28.61
C MET A 156 8.27 32.53 29.23
N ALA A 157 9.37 32.16 28.58
CA ALA A 157 10.72 32.49 29.01
C ALA A 157 11.00 34.01 28.93
N ASP A 158 10.48 34.66 27.89
CA ASP A 158 10.60 36.12 27.68
C ASP A 158 9.64 36.93 28.57
N GLY A 159 8.77 36.28 29.34
CA GLY A 159 7.78 36.92 30.21
C GLY A 159 6.61 37.57 29.47
N VAL A 160 6.44 37.28 28.18
CA VAL A 160 5.29 37.73 27.36
C VAL A 160 4.02 36.96 27.73
N VAL A 161 4.15 35.68 28.11
CA VAL A 161 3.05 34.80 28.53
C VAL A 161 3.34 34.25 29.93
N GLU A 162 2.39 34.33 30.85
CA GLU A 162 2.58 33.76 32.19
C GLU A 162 2.49 32.22 32.21
N PRO A 163 3.28 31.53 33.05
CA PRO A 163 3.21 30.09 33.28
C PRO A 163 2.00 29.70 34.13
N THR A 164 0.80 29.92 33.59
CA THR A 164 -0.45 29.50 34.23
C THR A 164 -0.62 27.97 34.14
N PRO A 165 -1.36 27.34 35.07
CA PRO A 165 -1.68 25.91 35.00
C PRO A 165 -2.26 25.49 33.65
N ALA A 166 -3.12 26.32 33.05
CA ALA A 166 -3.72 26.08 31.74
C ALA A 166 -2.68 26.02 30.60
N ASN A 167 -1.66 26.89 30.62
CA ASN A 167 -0.60 26.89 29.63
C ASN A 167 0.31 25.66 29.78
N LEU A 168 0.60 25.24 31.01
CA LEU A 168 1.38 24.03 31.31
C LEU A 168 0.65 22.74 30.92
N GLU A 169 -0.66 22.66 31.19
CA GLU A 169 -1.52 21.56 30.70
C GLU A 169 -1.56 21.53 29.17
N GLY A 170 -1.62 22.70 28.53
CA GLY A 170 -1.52 22.82 27.07
C GLY A 170 -0.21 22.24 26.53
N ILE A 171 0.93 22.56 27.16
CA ILE A 171 2.24 22.01 26.81
C ILE A 171 2.25 20.49 26.98
N LEU A 172 1.81 19.99 28.13
CA LEU A 172 1.78 18.56 28.43
C LEU A 172 0.91 17.79 27.42
N SER A 173 -0.26 18.33 27.08
CA SER A 173 -1.14 17.75 26.06
C SER A 173 -0.44 17.69 24.69
N GLN A 174 0.26 18.75 24.28
CA GLN A 174 0.99 18.73 23.01
C GLN A 174 2.17 17.76 23.00
N THR A 175 2.91 17.63 24.11
CA THR A 175 3.98 16.64 24.24
C THR A 175 3.46 15.20 24.20
N GLN A 176 2.31 14.94 24.82
CA GLN A 176 1.67 13.63 24.73
C GLN A 176 1.24 13.32 23.30
N ARG A 177 0.63 14.29 22.60
CA ARG A 177 0.24 14.15 21.18
C ARG A 177 1.45 13.81 20.29
N LEU A 178 2.59 14.46 20.52
CA LEU A 178 3.84 14.17 19.80
C LEU A 178 4.34 12.75 20.09
N SER A 179 4.26 12.30 21.34
CA SER A 179 4.66 10.95 21.73
C SER A 179 3.80 9.88 21.06
N ASP A 180 2.47 10.09 21.03
CA ASP A 180 1.53 9.19 20.36
C ASP A 180 1.80 9.12 18.84
N LEU A 181 2.14 10.26 18.22
CA LEU A 181 2.51 10.31 16.81
C LEU A 181 3.82 9.53 16.55
N ILE A 182 4.84 9.72 17.37
CA ILE A 182 6.11 8.99 17.23
C ILE A 182 5.90 7.48 17.38
N ALA A 183 5.12 7.05 18.39
CA ALA A 183 4.79 5.64 18.57
C ALA A 183 4.09 5.06 17.34
N PHE A 184 3.12 5.77 16.79
CA PHE A 184 2.44 5.38 15.56
C PHE A 184 3.39 5.27 14.35
N LEU A 185 4.35 6.18 14.19
CA LEU A 185 5.32 6.12 13.10
C LEU A 185 6.30 4.95 13.25
N LEU A 186 6.68 4.62 14.48
CA LEU A 186 7.51 3.44 14.77
C LEU A 186 6.75 2.14 14.47
N ASP A 187 5.48 2.05 14.84
CA ASP A 187 4.63 0.91 14.52
C ASP A 187 4.45 0.75 13.00
N LEU A 188 4.23 1.86 12.28
CA LEU A 188 4.17 1.85 10.82
C LEU A 188 5.49 1.39 10.18
N SER A 189 6.62 1.90 10.64
CA SER A 189 7.95 1.52 10.11
C SER A 189 8.26 0.04 10.33
N ARG A 190 7.88 -0.53 11.49
CA ARG A 190 8.03 -1.96 11.76
C ARG A 190 7.17 -2.81 10.82
N MET A 191 5.98 -2.34 10.47
CA MET A 191 5.10 -3.02 9.52
C MET A 191 5.67 -2.99 8.09
N GLU A 192 6.12 -1.84 7.58
CA GLU A 192 6.71 -1.74 6.24
C GLU A 192 7.96 -2.59 6.08
N ALA A 193 8.72 -2.77 7.16
CA ALA A 193 9.86 -3.68 7.21
C ALA A 193 9.46 -5.17 7.28
N GLY A 194 8.16 -5.48 7.28
CA GLY A 194 7.63 -6.84 7.51
C GLY A 194 7.96 -7.39 8.90
N ALA A 195 8.40 -6.51 9.82
CA ALA A 195 8.94 -6.86 11.14
C ALA A 195 7.89 -6.80 12.27
N ALA A 196 6.65 -6.43 11.96
CA ALA A 196 5.53 -6.56 12.91
C ALA A 196 5.02 -8.00 12.91
N SER A 197 5.66 -8.88 13.69
CA SER A 197 5.04 -10.17 14.05
C SER A 197 3.83 -9.88 14.93
N LEU A 198 2.64 -10.24 14.47
CA LEU A 198 1.45 -10.22 15.33
C LEU A 198 1.55 -11.34 16.36
N GLU A 199 1.22 -11.04 17.61
CA GLU A 199 1.06 -12.06 18.64
C GLU A 199 -0.38 -12.57 18.62
N ILE A 200 -0.65 -13.53 17.74
CA ILE A 200 -2.00 -14.05 17.53
C ILE A 200 -2.38 -15.02 18.67
N THR A 201 -3.40 -14.66 19.43
CA THR A 201 -4.06 -15.50 20.43
C THR A 201 -5.52 -15.75 20.05
N ARG A 202 -6.10 -16.82 20.59
CA ARG A 202 -7.53 -17.10 20.45
C ARG A 202 -8.26 -16.65 21.70
N PHE A 203 -9.24 -15.77 21.54
CA PHE A 203 -9.97 -15.17 22.66
C PHE A 203 -11.47 -15.08 22.41
N ASN A 204 -12.24 -14.90 23.49
CA ASN A 204 -13.68 -14.69 23.43
C ASN A 204 -13.99 -13.22 23.15
N VAL A 205 -14.77 -12.94 22.11
CA VAL A 205 -15.03 -11.57 21.64
C VAL A 205 -15.85 -10.77 22.66
N ARG A 206 -16.78 -11.40 23.38
CA ARG A 206 -17.58 -10.72 24.39
C ARG A 206 -16.70 -10.28 25.56
N ASP A 207 -15.94 -11.21 26.14
CA ASP A 207 -15.09 -10.93 27.30
C ASP A 207 -14.05 -9.84 26.96
N PHE A 208 -13.46 -9.92 25.77
CA PHE A 208 -12.52 -8.92 25.27
C PHE A 208 -13.16 -7.53 25.12
N LEU A 209 -14.37 -7.43 24.56
CA LEU A 209 -15.06 -6.15 24.41
C LEU A 209 -15.50 -5.57 25.76
N ASP A 210 -15.95 -6.39 26.69
CA ASP A 210 -16.25 -5.97 28.06
C ASP A 210 -15.01 -5.36 28.74
N ASP A 211 -13.85 -6.00 28.60
CA ASP A 211 -12.57 -5.49 29.13
C ASP A 211 -12.14 -4.16 28.48
N VAL A 212 -12.50 -3.92 27.21
CA VAL A 212 -12.24 -2.65 26.52
C VAL A 212 -13.21 -1.55 26.99
N ILE A 213 -14.47 -1.90 27.21
CA ILE A 213 -15.55 -0.96 27.53
C ILE A 213 -15.45 -0.47 28.97
N ALA A 214 -15.17 -1.35 29.94
CA ALA A 214 -15.24 -1.03 31.36
C ALA A 214 -14.37 0.18 31.78
N PRO A 215 -13.09 0.31 31.35
CA PRO A 215 -12.29 1.49 31.66
C PRO A 215 -12.82 2.78 31.02
N LEU A 216 -13.45 2.68 29.83
CA LEU A 216 -13.99 3.81 29.10
C LEU A 216 -15.25 4.37 29.77
N GLU A 217 -16.15 3.51 30.25
CA GLU A 217 -17.33 3.94 31.02
C GLU A 217 -16.93 4.63 32.33
N ILE A 218 -15.92 4.12 33.03
CA ILE A 218 -15.38 4.76 34.25
C ILE A 218 -14.83 6.15 33.94
N ALA A 219 -14.03 6.26 32.86
CA ALA A 219 -13.44 7.52 32.44
C ALA A 219 -14.48 8.55 31.98
N ASP A 220 -15.64 8.08 31.51
CA ASP A 220 -16.74 8.90 31.02
C ASP A 220 -17.84 9.19 32.08
N GLY A 221 -17.62 8.79 33.34
CA GLY A 221 -18.59 8.92 34.42
C GLY A 221 -19.14 10.33 34.70
N SER A 222 -18.57 11.39 34.11
CA SER A 222 -19.13 12.75 34.15
C SER A 222 -20.28 12.99 33.17
N HIS A 223 -20.42 12.17 32.11
CA HIS A 223 -21.42 12.34 31.04
C HIS A 223 -22.55 11.29 31.10
N ASN A 224 -22.45 10.28 31.97
CA ASN A 224 -23.45 9.23 32.20
C ASN A 224 -23.88 8.49 30.92
N HIS A 225 -22.96 8.21 30.00
CA HIS A 225 -23.27 7.31 28.89
C HIS A 225 -23.37 5.85 29.39
N HIS A 226 -24.22 5.06 28.75
CA HIS A 226 -24.35 3.62 29.03
C HIS A 226 -23.99 2.82 27.78
N VAL A 227 -22.97 1.98 27.85
CA VAL A 227 -22.60 1.10 26.73
C VAL A 227 -23.33 -0.23 26.88
N SER A 228 -24.19 -0.53 25.92
CA SER A 228 -24.89 -1.81 25.80
C SER A 228 -24.11 -2.75 24.88
N LEU A 229 -23.83 -3.96 25.35
CA LEU A 229 -23.12 -4.99 24.59
C LEU A 229 -24.09 -6.11 24.16
N ASP A 230 -24.25 -6.29 22.86
CA ASP A 230 -25.02 -7.40 22.26
C ASP A 230 -24.10 -8.28 21.40
N VAL A 231 -23.46 -9.25 22.06
CA VAL A 231 -22.50 -10.17 21.44
C VAL A 231 -22.84 -11.60 21.85
N PRO A 232 -22.97 -12.58 20.95
CA PRO A 232 -23.19 -13.97 21.34
C PRO A 232 -22.09 -14.47 22.31
N PRO A 233 -22.46 -15.17 23.40
CA PRO A 233 -21.48 -15.57 24.42
C PRO A 233 -20.45 -16.60 23.93
N ALA A 234 -20.72 -17.29 22.82
CA ALA A 234 -19.84 -18.29 22.22
C ALA A 234 -19.12 -17.79 20.95
N LEU A 235 -18.89 -16.48 20.83
CA LEU A 235 -18.16 -15.90 19.70
C LEU A 235 -16.66 -15.85 19.98
N TRP A 236 -15.87 -16.55 19.18
CA TRP A 236 -14.40 -16.64 19.29
C TRP A 236 -13.72 -16.11 18.04
N MET A 237 -12.54 -15.50 18.21
CA MET A 237 -11.72 -14.97 17.13
C MET A 237 -10.24 -15.15 17.43
N ASP A 238 -9.43 -15.27 16.38
CA ASP A 238 -7.96 -15.23 16.45
C ASP A 238 -7.45 -13.81 16.14
N GLY A 239 -6.58 -13.25 16.97
CA GLY A 239 -6.00 -11.93 16.74
C GLY A 239 -4.97 -11.51 17.77
N ASP A 240 -4.32 -10.38 17.53
CA ASP A 240 -3.44 -9.71 18.49
C ASP A 240 -4.29 -8.81 19.39
N GLU A 241 -4.52 -9.26 20.63
CA GLU A 241 -5.41 -8.60 21.59
C GLU A 241 -4.99 -7.16 21.87
N ASP A 242 -3.71 -6.83 21.92
CA ASP A 242 -3.24 -5.47 22.22
C ASP A 242 -3.56 -4.50 21.07
N ARG A 243 -3.33 -4.93 19.83
CA ARG A 243 -3.63 -4.12 18.64
C ARG A 243 -5.13 -3.96 18.44
N LEU A 244 -5.89 -5.03 18.66
CA LEU A 244 -7.34 -4.96 18.61
C LEU A 244 -7.89 -4.10 19.75
N ARG A 245 -7.34 -4.19 20.97
CA ARG A 245 -7.73 -3.35 22.11
C ARG A 245 -7.56 -1.88 21.75
N GLN A 246 -6.46 -1.51 21.10
CA GLN A 246 -6.22 -0.16 20.61
C GLN A 246 -7.26 0.29 19.57
N LEU A 247 -7.62 -0.58 18.61
CA LEU A 247 -8.67 -0.32 17.63
C LEU A 247 -10.01 -0.03 18.32
N PHE A 248 -10.50 -0.96 19.14
CA PHE A 248 -11.82 -0.83 19.75
C PHE A 248 -11.87 0.32 20.74
N THR A 249 -10.81 0.54 21.53
CA THR A 249 -10.68 1.70 22.42
C THR A 249 -10.86 3.00 21.64
N ASN A 250 -10.18 3.14 20.49
CA ASN A 250 -10.26 4.34 19.67
C ASN A 250 -11.66 4.58 19.08
N ILE A 251 -12.32 3.53 18.58
CA ILE A 251 -13.66 3.63 17.99
C ILE A 251 -14.70 3.94 19.07
N ILE A 252 -14.69 3.22 20.19
CA ILE A 252 -15.67 3.36 21.27
C ILE A 252 -15.49 4.71 21.98
N ALA A 253 -14.24 5.11 22.28
CA ALA A 253 -13.98 6.44 22.85
C ALA A 253 -14.44 7.56 21.91
N ASN A 254 -14.30 7.38 20.59
CA ASN A 254 -14.83 8.33 19.62
C ASN A 254 -16.37 8.36 19.63
N ALA A 255 -17.02 7.20 19.77
CA ALA A 255 -18.47 7.13 19.91
C ALA A 255 -18.96 7.86 21.17
N LEU A 256 -18.35 7.63 22.34
CA LEU A 256 -18.65 8.32 23.61
C LEU A 256 -18.51 9.83 23.47
N LYS A 257 -17.37 10.27 22.96
CA LYS A 257 -17.05 11.69 22.81
C LYS A 257 -18.01 12.48 21.90
N HIS A 258 -18.60 11.80 20.92
CA HIS A 258 -19.51 12.40 19.95
C HIS A 258 -20.98 12.03 20.20
N SER A 259 -21.27 11.41 21.33
CA SER A 259 -22.62 11.17 21.84
C SER A 259 -23.08 12.37 22.68
N ALA A 260 -24.39 12.54 22.84
CA ALA A 260 -24.93 13.54 23.76
C ALA A 260 -25.01 12.94 25.18
N ASP A 261 -24.75 13.73 26.21
CA ASP A 261 -24.81 13.27 27.61
C ASP A 261 -26.10 12.49 27.92
N ASN A 262 -26.00 11.45 28.74
CA ASN A 262 -27.10 10.55 29.12
C ASN A 262 -27.70 9.73 27.95
N THR A 263 -26.94 9.51 26.88
CA THR A 263 -27.34 8.58 25.81
C THR A 263 -26.62 7.23 25.93
N SER A 264 -27.13 6.23 25.22
CA SER A 264 -26.51 4.91 25.18
C SER A 264 -25.66 4.75 23.93
N ILE A 265 -24.65 3.88 24.00
CA ILE A 265 -23.92 3.39 22.83
C ILE A 265 -24.21 1.90 22.73
N LEU A 266 -24.39 1.42 21.52
CA LEU A 266 -24.67 0.02 21.26
C LEU A 266 -23.49 -0.61 20.53
N VAL A 267 -22.90 -1.63 21.13
CA VAL A 267 -21.84 -2.45 20.55
C VAL A 267 -22.42 -3.83 20.25
N GLU A 268 -22.60 -4.13 18.98
CA GLU A 268 -23.14 -5.41 18.51
C GLU A 268 -22.01 -6.18 17.83
N ALA A 269 -21.87 -7.49 18.05
CA ALA A 269 -20.96 -8.31 17.26
C ALA A 269 -21.59 -9.65 16.89
N HIS A 270 -21.37 -10.09 15.65
CA HIS A 270 -21.91 -11.34 15.14
C HIS A 270 -20.94 -12.00 14.15
N GLU A 271 -21.13 -13.29 13.95
CA GLU A 271 -20.39 -14.08 12.97
C GLU A 271 -21.09 -14.01 11.60
N ASP A 272 -20.35 -13.62 10.56
CA ASP A 272 -20.77 -13.81 9.17
C ASP A 272 -20.13 -15.09 8.61
N LEU A 273 -20.88 -16.18 8.73
CA LEU A 273 -20.49 -17.52 8.27
C LEU A 273 -20.25 -17.61 6.75
N ARG A 274 -20.73 -16.66 5.94
CA ARG A 274 -20.55 -16.68 4.48
C ARG A 274 -19.13 -16.27 4.09
N VAL A 275 -18.55 -15.37 4.88
CA VAL A 275 -17.23 -14.77 4.62
C VAL A 275 -16.18 -15.30 5.61
N GLY A 276 -16.60 -15.91 6.72
CA GLY A 276 -15.69 -16.39 7.78
C GLY A 276 -15.14 -15.24 8.61
N CYS A 277 -15.97 -14.22 8.87
CA CYS A 277 -15.58 -13.00 9.55
C CYS A 277 -16.44 -12.76 10.80
N VAL A 278 -15.87 -12.04 11.76
CA VAL A 278 -16.60 -11.38 12.85
C VAL A 278 -16.87 -9.94 12.42
N VAL A 279 -18.14 -9.54 12.48
CA VAL A 279 -18.59 -8.18 12.22
C VAL A 279 -19.00 -7.54 13.53
N THR A 280 -18.35 -6.44 13.89
CA THR A 280 -18.65 -5.64 15.08
C THR A 280 -19.13 -4.26 14.67
N ASN A 281 -20.31 -3.86 15.14
CA ASN A 281 -20.91 -2.56 14.90
C ASN A 281 -20.89 -1.74 16.20
N VAL A 282 -20.33 -0.53 16.13
CA VAL A 282 -20.38 0.45 17.23
C VAL A 282 -21.29 1.60 16.81
N VAL A 283 -22.49 1.63 17.41
CA VAL A 283 -23.58 2.53 17.05
C VAL A 283 -23.71 3.63 18.11
N ASN A 284 -23.54 4.87 17.66
CA ASN A 284 -23.85 6.09 18.41
C ASN A 284 -25.14 6.69 17.84
N PHE A 285 -26.14 6.96 18.70
CA PHE A 285 -27.44 7.53 18.31
C PHE A 285 -27.42 9.06 18.02
N GLY A 286 -26.25 9.60 17.73
CA GLY A 286 -26.02 11.00 17.40
C GLY A 286 -26.26 11.37 15.93
N SER A 287 -25.87 12.58 15.56
CA SER A 287 -26.01 13.09 14.19
C SER A 287 -25.14 12.30 13.20
N GLN A 288 -25.74 11.87 12.09
CA GLN A 288 -25.03 11.14 11.04
C GLN A 288 -23.86 11.93 10.44
N ILE A 289 -22.88 11.18 9.95
CA ILE A 289 -21.76 11.71 9.15
C ILE A 289 -22.20 11.70 7.68
N ALA A 290 -22.06 12.86 7.01
CA ALA A 290 -22.38 13.01 5.61
C ALA A 290 -21.61 11.99 4.75
N PRO A 291 -22.24 11.33 3.77
CA PRO A 291 -21.59 10.28 2.97
C PRO A 291 -20.24 10.70 2.37
N GLU A 292 -20.12 11.96 1.93
CA GLU A 292 -18.88 12.54 1.41
C GLU A 292 -17.73 12.60 2.42
N ASP A 293 -18.02 12.73 3.71
CA ASP A 293 -17.00 12.86 4.76
C ASP A 293 -16.55 11.50 5.32
N ARG A 294 -17.31 10.41 5.07
CA ARG A 294 -17.09 9.09 5.71
C ARG A 294 -15.76 8.44 5.35
N SER A 295 -15.25 8.64 4.14
CA SER A 295 -13.91 8.15 3.77
C SER A 295 -12.80 9.02 4.36
N ASP A 296 -13.08 10.30 4.58
CA ASP A 296 -12.10 11.30 4.94
C ASP A 296 -11.83 11.37 6.44
N ILE A 297 -12.79 11.00 7.29
CA ILE A 297 -12.57 10.90 8.75
C ILE A 297 -11.52 9.85 9.16
N PHE A 298 -11.23 8.87 8.30
CA PHE A 298 -10.17 7.88 8.52
C PHE A 298 -8.79 8.39 8.06
N ARG A 299 -8.73 9.57 7.45
CA ARG A 299 -7.46 10.27 7.21
C ARG A 299 -6.96 10.87 8.53
N ARG A 300 -5.64 10.97 8.65
CA ARG A 300 -4.99 11.53 9.84
C ARG A 300 -5.41 13.00 9.99
N TYR A 301 -5.72 13.40 11.22
CA TYR A 301 -6.02 14.79 11.62
C TYR A 301 -7.28 15.42 11.02
N VAL A 302 -8.13 14.64 10.35
CA VAL A 302 -9.44 15.14 9.91
C VAL A 302 -10.34 15.27 11.12
N LYS A 303 -10.57 16.52 11.54
CA LYS A 303 -11.67 16.88 12.45
C LYS A 303 -12.88 17.15 11.57
N GLY A 304 -14.02 16.51 11.84
CA GLY A 304 -15.26 16.70 11.08
C GLY A 304 -15.55 18.20 10.90
N HIS A 305 -15.82 18.62 9.67
CA HIS A 305 -16.05 20.03 9.37
C HIS A 305 -17.39 20.51 9.97
N ARG A 306 -17.33 21.68 10.64
CA ARG A 306 -18.38 22.69 10.94
C ARG A 306 -18.79 22.90 12.41
N ASN A 307 -18.35 24.07 12.91
CA ASN A 307 -19.12 25.06 13.68
C ASN A 307 -20.14 24.56 14.70
N ARG A 308 -19.67 24.23 15.91
CA ARG A 308 -20.41 24.57 17.14
C ARG A 308 -19.47 25.35 18.08
N PRO A 309 -19.80 26.61 18.42
CA PRO A 309 -19.12 27.31 19.50
C PRO A 309 -19.37 26.50 20.79
N GLY A 310 -18.32 25.95 21.39
CA GLY A 310 -18.40 25.28 22.70
C GLY A 310 -17.89 23.83 22.76
N THR A 311 -17.73 23.11 21.65
CA THR A 311 -17.18 21.73 21.67
C THR A 311 -15.73 21.73 21.20
N MET A 312 -14.81 22.16 22.07
CA MET A 312 -13.37 21.97 21.86
C MET A 312 -13.00 20.49 22.08
N SER A 313 -13.39 19.63 21.14
CA SER A 313 -13.15 18.19 21.18
C SER A 313 -11.66 17.90 20.98
N GLY A 314 -10.93 17.75 22.09
CA GLY A 314 -9.47 17.62 22.18
C GLY A 314 -8.87 16.29 21.68
N GLY A 315 -9.29 15.79 20.52
CA GLY A 315 -8.71 14.57 19.93
C GLY A 315 -7.43 14.85 19.13
N THR A 316 -6.55 13.85 19.00
CA THR A 316 -5.38 13.86 18.12
C THR A 316 -5.77 13.77 16.64
N GLY A 317 -6.96 13.25 16.31
CA GLY A 317 -7.35 12.94 14.93
C GLY A 317 -6.58 11.76 14.33
N LEU A 318 -5.81 11.03 15.16
CA LEU A 318 -5.07 9.84 14.77
C LEU A 318 -5.84 8.55 15.05
N GLY A 319 -6.74 8.53 16.04
CA GLY A 319 -7.41 7.32 16.52
C GLY A 319 -8.13 6.51 15.44
N LEU A 320 -8.89 7.16 14.56
CA LEU A 320 -9.59 6.46 13.47
C LEU A 320 -8.61 5.90 12.42
N SER A 321 -7.52 6.60 12.15
CA SER A 321 -6.48 6.11 11.24
C SER A 321 -5.70 4.92 11.81
N ILE A 322 -5.46 4.91 13.12
CA ILE A 322 -4.87 3.78 13.86
C ILE A 322 -5.83 2.59 13.85
N SER A 323 -7.12 2.83 14.05
CA SER A 323 -8.15 1.77 14.02
C SER A 323 -8.21 1.07 12.66
N ARG A 324 -8.20 1.85 11.57
CA ARG A 324 -8.16 1.31 10.21
C ARG A 324 -6.88 0.51 9.95
N TRP A 325 -5.75 0.97 10.49
CA TRP A 325 -4.47 0.27 10.37
C TRP A 325 -4.48 -1.06 11.14
N ALA A 326 -4.92 -1.07 12.40
CA ALA A 326 -5.01 -2.28 13.22
C ALA A 326 -5.95 -3.32 12.60
N ALA A 327 -7.08 -2.90 11.99
CA ALA A 327 -7.94 -3.81 11.26
C ALA A 327 -7.25 -4.39 10.01
N GLY A 328 -6.54 -3.55 9.26
CA GLY A 328 -5.78 -3.98 8.07
C GLY A 328 -4.70 -5.01 8.39
N LEU A 329 -4.00 -4.88 9.53
CA LEU A 329 -3.04 -5.88 9.99
C LEU A 329 -3.66 -7.27 10.21
N HIS A 330 -4.93 -7.30 10.59
CA HIS A 330 -5.69 -8.54 10.80
C HIS A 330 -6.40 -9.02 9.53
N GLY A 331 -6.16 -8.39 8.37
CA GLY A 331 -6.86 -8.71 7.12
C GLY A 331 -8.30 -8.22 7.07
N GLY A 332 -8.69 -7.32 7.97
CA GLY A 332 -10.03 -6.77 8.11
C GLY A 332 -10.17 -5.32 7.65
N THR A 333 -11.33 -4.72 7.90
CA THR A 333 -11.64 -3.33 7.53
C THR A 333 -12.44 -2.61 8.60
N VAL A 334 -12.33 -1.28 8.64
CA VAL A 334 -13.20 -0.39 9.43
C VAL A 334 -13.86 0.61 8.48
N LYS A 335 -15.18 0.78 8.58
CA LYS A 335 -15.98 1.69 7.75
C LYS A 335 -17.08 2.35 8.57
N VAL A 336 -17.63 3.44 8.04
CA VAL A 336 -18.90 3.99 8.53
C VAL A 336 -20.00 3.55 7.57
N VAL A 337 -20.99 2.85 8.09
CA VAL A 337 -22.14 2.33 7.33
C VAL A 337 -23.39 3.14 7.63
N ASP A 338 -24.35 3.09 6.70
CA ASP A 338 -25.66 3.71 6.90
C ASP A 338 -26.44 2.96 7.97
N ASP A 339 -26.87 3.69 9.00
CA ASP A 339 -27.76 3.16 10.04
C ASP A 339 -28.80 4.24 10.40
N ILE A 340 -30.06 3.84 10.43
CA ILE A 340 -31.16 4.74 10.81
C ILE A 340 -31.07 5.19 12.27
N ARG A 341 -30.35 4.43 13.10
CA ARG A 341 -30.16 4.69 14.52
C ARG A 341 -29.18 5.83 14.77
N GLY A 342 -28.23 6.08 13.87
CA GLY A 342 -27.22 7.13 14.01
C GLY A 342 -25.93 6.83 13.24
N VAL A 343 -24.76 7.08 13.85
CA VAL A 343 -23.45 6.75 13.26
C VAL A 343 -23.06 5.34 13.65
N ASN A 344 -22.85 4.47 12.66
CA ASN A 344 -22.42 3.09 12.87
C ASN A 344 -21.02 2.87 12.28
N PHE A 345 -20.05 2.61 13.16
CA PHE A 345 -18.73 2.13 12.77
C PHE A 345 -18.76 0.60 12.67
N GLU A 346 -18.63 0.08 11.46
CA GLU A 346 -18.57 -1.35 11.18
C GLU A 346 -17.10 -1.79 11.05
N ILE A 347 -16.74 -2.77 11.86
CA ILE A 347 -15.42 -3.40 11.91
C ILE A 347 -15.60 -4.85 11.48
N THR A 348 -14.96 -5.25 10.38
CA THR A 348 -15.01 -6.61 9.87
C THR A 348 -13.62 -7.23 10.00
N LEU A 349 -13.50 -8.30 10.76
CA LEU A 349 -12.23 -9.01 10.99
C LEU A 349 -12.40 -10.50 10.62
N PRO A 350 -11.43 -11.15 9.96
CA PRO A 350 -11.43 -12.60 9.78
C PRO A 350 -11.54 -13.31 11.14
N GLN A 351 -12.39 -14.33 11.23
CA GLN A 351 -12.57 -15.09 12.47
C GLN A 351 -11.32 -15.90 12.82
N TYR A 352 -10.64 -16.43 11.80
CA TYR A 352 -9.42 -17.22 11.93
C TYR A 352 -8.26 -16.50 11.27
N HIS A 353 -7.10 -16.51 11.91
CA HIS A 353 -5.90 -15.93 11.32
C HIS A 353 -5.34 -16.89 10.25
N ASN A 354 -5.56 -16.57 8.98
CA ASN A 354 -4.96 -17.32 7.89
C ASN A 354 -3.49 -16.90 7.72
N ASN A 355 -2.56 -17.77 8.12
CA ASN A 355 -1.15 -17.69 7.73
C ASN A 355 -1.01 -17.92 6.20
N SER A 356 -1.44 -16.96 5.39
CA SER A 356 -1.32 -17.02 3.93
C SER A 356 -0.36 -15.95 3.44
N THR A 357 0.89 -16.04 3.87
CA THR A 357 2.05 -15.45 3.20
C THR A 357 3.17 -16.48 3.19
N LYS A 358 3.28 -17.17 2.05
CA LYS A 358 4.49 -17.83 1.59
C LYS A 358 4.86 -17.28 0.24
#